data_AF-A0A838EZA6-F1
#
_entry.id   AF-A0A838EZA6-F1
#
_cell.length_a   1.000
_cell.length_b   1.000
_cell.length_c   1.000
_cell.angle_alpha   90.00
_cell.angle_beta   90.00
_cell.angle_gamma   90.00
#
_symmetry.space_group_name_H-M   'P 1'
#
loop_
_entity.id
_entity.type
_entity.pdbx_description
1 polymer ?
#
loop_
_entity_poly.entity_id
_entity_poly.type
_entity_poly.pdbx_seq_one_letter_code
_entity_poly.pdbx_strand_id
1 'polypeptide(L)'
;HHGETWHTLKKGVQAVDNALNIWHIDTLEHGLSLGINPNFYFHSLFHRLVQQNEHGERVHPGSSDYKELMDMDWREHENVRDKIFMGEKLNEEEKKYFVKVKFHTAREVEHYQHDVLNRMINKQVSLIALPSSNNKLTTSFEDYKDHPFSWWEKKGLKLGIGTDNYVTLNTNYIQELLILLFTDSENLKITKLLMVATGETRRPYISQLLWKMRG
;
A
#
# COMPACT_ATOMS: atom_id res chain seq x y z
N HIS A 1 -16.46 -0.52 8.61
CA HIS A 1 -16.08 -1.07 7.29
C HIS A 1 -14.89 -1.98 7.53
N HIS A 2 -14.93 -3.23 7.06
CA HIS A 2 -13.81 -4.15 7.24
C HIS A 2 -12.89 -4.05 6.01
N GLY A 3 -11.63 -3.69 6.24
CA GLY A 3 -10.60 -3.61 5.21
C GLY A 3 -10.63 -2.34 4.35
N GLU A 4 -9.46 -1.90 3.91
CA GLU A 4 -9.36 -0.81 2.94
C GLU A 4 -9.67 -1.34 1.53
N THR A 5 -10.63 -0.71 0.86
CA THR A 5 -10.92 -0.98 -0.55
C THR A 5 -10.91 0.34 -1.31
N TRP A 6 -10.22 0.38 -2.44
CA TRP A 6 -10.21 1.54 -3.33
C TRP A 6 -10.37 1.14 -4.79
N HIS A 7 -10.82 2.08 -5.60
CA HIS A 7 -10.99 1.87 -7.04
C HIS A 7 -9.70 2.02 -7.84
N THR A 8 -8.85 2.97 -7.42
CA THR A 8 -7.49 3.14 -7.92
C THR A 8 -6.57 3.50 -6.76
N LEU A 9 -5.28 3.20 -6.86
CA LEU A 9 -4.31 3.52 -5.82
C LEU A 9 -4.36 5.00 -5.45
N LYS A 10 -4.41 5.88 -6.46
CA LYS A 10 -4.54 7.33 -6.30
C LYS A 10 -5.80 7.70 -5.50
N LYS A 11 -6.94 7.06 -5.77
CA LYS A 11 -8.20 7.30 -5.03
C LYS A 11 -8.13 6.79 -3.60
N GLY A 12 -7.39 5.72 -3.32
CA GLY A 12 -7.10 5.28 -1.95
C GLY A 12 -6.39 6.37 -1.15
N VAL A 13 -5.29 6.90 -1.70
CA VAL A 13 -4.53 8.02 -1.11
C VAL A 13 -5.41 9.26 -0.94
N GLN A 14 -6.21 9.59 -1.96
CA GLN A 14 -7.13 10.74 -1.94
C GLN A 14 -8.21 10.60 -0.87
N ALA A 15 -8.73 9.39 -0.64
CA ALA A 15 -9.73 9.15 0.41
C ALA A 15 -9.18 9.51 1.79
N VAL A 16 -7.92 9.15 2.06
CA VAL A 16 -7.24 9.52 3.31
C VAL A 16 -7.02 11.02 3.41
N ASP A 17 -6.53 11.68 2.35
CA ASP A 17 -6.34 13.13 2.34
C ASP A 17 -7.67 13.88 2.60
N ASN A 18 -8.73 13.46 1.92
CA ASN A 18 -10.07 14.01 2.14
C ASN A 18 -10.53 13.83 3.58
N ALA A 19 -10.31 12.64 4.16
CA ALA A 19 -10.66 12.38 5.56
C ALA A 19 -9.89 13.31 6.51
N LEU A 20 -8.59 13.51 6.27
CA LEU A 20 -7.76 14.42 7.06
C LEU A 20 -8.19 15.88 6.94
N ASN A 21 -8.75 16.30 5.80
CA ASN A 21 -9.14 17.68 5.55
C ASN A 21 -10.53 18.03 6.09
N ILE A 22 -11.46 17.07 6.02
CA ILE A 22 -12.85 17.28 6.45
C ILE A 22 -13.02 17.01 7.95
N TRP A 23 -12.34 15.98 8.46
CA TRP A 23 -12.53 15.49 9.82
C TRP A 23 -11.29 15.73 10.69
N HIS A 24 -11.53 15.93 11.98
CA HIS A 24 -10.46 15.92 12.98
C HIS A 24 -10.27 14.49 13.50
N ILE A 25 -9.50 13.69 12.76
CA ILE A 25 -9.20 12.30 13.15
C ILE A 25 -7.89 12.24 13.94
N ASP A 26 -7.90 11.51 15.06
CA ASP A 26 -6.70 11.22 15.86
C ASP A 26 -5.99 9.95 15.39
N THR A 27 -6.75 9.07 14.75
CA THR A 27 -6.31 7.74 14.33
C THR A 27 -6.90 7.39 12.97
N LEU A 28 -6.04 6.91 12.07
CA LEU A 28 -6.40 6.29 10.82
C LEU A 28 -6.24 4.78 10.97
N GLU A 29 -7.35 4.07 10.95
CA GLU A 29 -7.38 2.62 10.82
C GLU A 29 -7.48 2.28 9.34
N HIS A 30 -6.64 1.36 8.88
CA HIS A 30 -6.45 1.06 7.47
C HIS A 30 -5.86 2.26 6.69
N GLY A 31 -4.74 2.03 6.00
CA GLY A 31 -4.03 3.07 5.26
C GLY A 31 -2.95 2.46 4.38
N LEU A 32 -3.15 1.22 3.97
CA LEU A 32 -2.27 0.47 3.09
C LEU A 32 -1.99 1.27 1.82
N SER A 33 -2.99 1.96 1.26
CA SER A 33 -2.82 2.82 0.08
C SER A 33 -1.74 3.89 0.22
N LEU A 34 -1.41 4.33 1.44
CA LEU A 34 -0.34 5.28 1.70
C LEU A 34 1.06 4.65 1.73
N GLY A 35 1.16 3.33 1.85
CA GLY A 35 2.43 2.61 1.96
C GLY A 35 2.79 1.77 0.74
N ILE A 36 1.88 1.58 -0.20
CA ILE A 36 2.13 0.83 -1.42
C ILE A 36 3.18 1.56 -2.26
N ASN A 37 4.24 0.86 -2.64
CA ASN A 37 5.22 1.36 -3.60
C ASN A 37 4.56 1.53 -4.99
N PRO A 38 4.35 2.78 -5.46
CA PRO A 38 3.60 3.00 -6.70
C PRO A 38 4.32 2.45 -7.93
N ASN A 39 5.66 2.50 -7.96
CA ASN A 39 6.41 1.98 -9.10
C ASN A 39 6.24 0.46 -9.23
N PHE A 40 6.35 -0.29 -8.12
CA PHE A 40 6.09 -1.72 -8.13
C PHE A 40 4.63 -2.02 -8.54
N TYR A 41 3.67 -1.33 -7.93
CA TYR A 41 2.24 -1.50 -8.22
C TYR A 41 1.92 -1.31 -9.72
N PHE A 42 2.31 -0.17 -10.30
CA PHE A 42 2.04 0.12 -11.71
C PHE A 42 2.89 -0.72 -12.67
N HIS A 43 4.05 -1.21 -12.24
CA HIS A 43 4.84 -2.12 -13.04
C HIS A 43 4.20 -3.50 -13.13
N SER A 44 3.66 -4.02 -12.02
CA SER A 44 2.90 -5.27 -12.00
C SER A 44 1.63 -5.19 -12.86
N LEU A 45 0.92 -4.06 -12.78
CA LEU A 45 -0.22 -3.76 -13.66
C LEU A 45 0.21 -3.76 -15.14
N PHE A 46 1.29 -3.06 -15.47
CA PHE A 46 1.82 -3.02 -16.84
C PHE A 46 2.15 -4.43 -17.36
N HIS A 47 2.88 -5.24 -16.58
CA HIS A 47 3.26 -6.59 -16.99
C HIS A 47 2.05 -7.48 -17.27
N ARG A 48 1.07 -7.49 -16.36
CA ARG A 48 -0.16 -8.26 -16.53
C ARG A 48 -0.92 -7.84 -17.79
N LEU A 49 -1.08 -6.54 -17.99
CA LEU A 49 -1.86 -6.01 -19.11
C LEU A 49 -1.17 -6.19 -20.46
N VAL A 50 0.16 -6.04 -20.54
CA VAL A 50 0.89 -6.34 -21.77
C VAL A 50 0.81 -7.82 -22.10
N GLN A 51 0.94 -8.70 -21.11
CA GLN A 51 0.78 -10.13 -21.33
C GLN A 51 -0.62 -10.47 -21.85
N GLN A 52 -1.69 -9.94 -21.25
CA GLN A 52 -3.06 -10.13 -21.73
C GLN A 52 -3.25 -9.58 -23.15
N ASN A 53 -2.74 -8.38 -23.41
CA ASN A 53 -2.81 -7.74 -24.72
C ASN A 53 -2.09 -8.54 -25.81
N GLU A 54 -0.95 -9.18 -25.51
CA GLU A 54 -0.23 -10.05 -26.44
C GLU A 54 -1.05 -11.29 -26.86
N HIS A 55 -1.95 -11.74 -25.99
CA HIS A 55 -2.93 -12.80 -26.27
C HIS A 55 -4.19 -12.27 -26.96
N GLY A 56 -4.30 -10.96 -27.21
CA GLY A 56 -5.48 -10.32 -27.79
C GLY A 56 -6.64 -10.19 -26.80
N GLU A 57 -6.36 -10.32 -25.50
CA GLU A 57 -7.37 -10.16 -24.47
C GLU A 57 -7.65 -8.68 -24.23
N ARG A 58 -8.94 -8.35 -24.13
CA ARG A 58 -9.39 -6.99 -23.84
C ARG A 58 -9.49 -6.75 -22.33
N VAL A 59 -9.21 -5.53 -21.90
CA VAL A 59 -9.51 -5.13 -20.52
C VAL A 59 -10.99 -4.78 -20.38
N HIS A 60 -11.68 -5.49 -19.49
CA HIS A 60 -13.12 -5.32 -19.31
C HIS A 60 -13.48 -4.00 -18.63
N PRO A 61 -14.45 -3.23 -19.17
CA PRO A 61 -14.99 -2.05 -18.50
C PRO A 61 -15.45 -2.35 -17.07
N GLY A 62 -15.05 -1.50 -16.13
CA GLY A 62 -15.41 -1.63 -14.72
C GLY A 62 -14.49 -2.51 -13.87
N SER A 63 -13.56 -3.25 -14.49
CA SER A 63 -12.49 -3.95 -13.76
C SER A 63 -11.56 -2.97 -13.04
N SER A 64 -10.78 -3.46 -12.06
CA SER A 64 -9.75 -2.66 -11.39
C SER A 64 -8.73 -2.12 -12.39
N ASP A 65 -8.26 -2.97 -13.30
CA ASP A 65 -7.26 -2.60 -14.31
C ASP A 65 -7.83 -1.54 -15.26
N TYR A 66 -9.10 -1.65 -15.65
CA TYR A 66 -9.77 -0.61 -16.43
C TYR A 66 -9.79 0.74 -15.70
N LYS A 67 -10.15 0.73 -14.41
CA LYS A 67 -10.22 1.95 -13.59
C LYS A 67 -8.85 2.61 -13.45
N GLU A 68 -7.79 1.82 -13.25
CA GLU A 68 -6.42 2.31 -13.19
C GLU A 68 -5.99 2.93 -14.52
N LEU A 69 -6.19 2.23 -15.65
CA LEU A 69 -5.88 2.77 -16.98
C LEU A 69 -6.65 4.06 -17.28
N MET A 70 -7.89 4.18 -16.84
CA MET A 70 -8.70 5.40 -17.02
C MET A 70 -8.22 6.58 -16.17
N ASP A 71 -7.59 6.32 -15.02
CA ASP A 71 -7.12 7.36 -14.08
C ASP A 71 -5.70 7.87 -14.41
N MET A 72 -4.97 7.14 -15.26
CA MET A 72 -3.66 7.54 -15.78
C MET A 72 -3.76 8.72 -16.75
N ASP A 73 -2.76 9.61 -16.74
CA ASP A 73 -2.61 10.66 -17.74
C ASP A 73 -1.90 10.12 -18.99
N TRP A 74 -2.69 9.84 -20.03
CA TRP A 74 -2.19 9.36 -21.32
C TRP A 74 -1.75 10.47 -22.26
N ARG A 75 -2.04 11.74 -21.94
CA ARG A 75 -1.76 12.90 -22.79
C ARG A 75 -2.25 12.69 -24.23
N GLU A 76 -1.33 12.66 -25.20
CA GLU A 76 -1.61 12.47 -26.62
C GLU A 76 -1.64 10.99 -27.07
N HIS A 77 -1.43 10.04 -26.15
CA HIS A 77 -1.35 8.61 -26.41
C HIS A 77 -2.59 7.82 -25.98
N GLU A 78 -3.77 8.47 -25.94
CA GLU A 78 -5.03 7.80 -25.58
C GLU A 78 -5.35 6.61 -26.51
N ASN A 79 -4.87 6.65 -27.75
CA ASN A 79 -4.98 5.55 -28.70
C ASN A 79 -4.35 4.25 -28.18
N VAL A 80 -3.26 4.33 -27.39
CA VAL A 80 -2.62 3.14 -26.79
C VAL A 80 -3.52 2.52 -25.74
N ARG A 81 -4.13 3.34 -24.88
CA ARG A 81 -5.13 2.91 -23.89
C ARG A 81 -6.30 2.22 -24.56
N ASP A 82 -6.85 2.85 -25.60
CA ASP A 82 -8.05 2.36 -26.28
C ASP A 82 -7.80 1.01 -26.96
N LYS A 83 -6.60 0.80 -27.53
CA LYS A 83 -6.17 -0.51 -28.03
C LYS A 83 -6.17 -1.60 -26.95
N ILE A 84 -5.65 -1.29 -25.76
CA ILE A 84 -5.68 -2.22 -24.61
C ILE A 84 -7.13 -2.57 -24.24
N PHE A 85 -8.04 -1.59 -24.28
CA PHE A 85 -9.47 -1.83 -24.02
C PHE A 85 -10.17 -2.65 -25.09
N MET A 86 -9.67 -2.63 -26.33
CA MET A 86 -10.20 -3.41 -27.44
C MET A 86 -9.54 -4.79 -27.58
N GLY A 87 -8.42 -5.03 -26.90
CA GLY A 87 -7.60 -6.24 -27.09
C GLY A 87 -6.76 -6.20 -28.37
N GLU A 88 -6.56 -5.01 -28.94
CA GLU A 88 -5.69 -4.83 -30.10
C GLU A 88 -4.23 -4.85 -29.69
N LYS A 89 -3.42 -5.68 -30.33
CA LYS A 89 -2.01 -5.86 -29.96
C LYS A 89 -1.22 -4.56 -30.10
N LEU A 90 -0.54 -4.19 -29.03
CA LEU A 90 0.39 -3.06 -29.02
C LEU A 90 1.68 -3.43 -29.76
N ASN A 91 2.18 -2.49 -30.55
CA ASN A 91 3.52 -2.56 -31.11
C ASN A 91 4.58 -2.11 -30.08
N GLU A 92 5.87 -2.28 -30.41
CA GLU A 92 6.97 -1.96 -29.50
C GLU A 92 7.09 -0.46 -29.14
N GLU A 93 6.65 0.43 -30.02
CA GLU A 93 6.61 1.86 -29.73
C GLU A 93 5.48 2.19 -28.75
N GLU A 94 4.31 1.60 -28.95
CA GLU A 94 3.13 1.73 -28.08
C GLU A 94 3.40 1.18 -26.68
N LYS A 95 4.10 0.04 -26.58
CA LYS A 95 4.59 -0.49 -25.30
C LYS A 95 5.53 0.51 -24.60
N LYS A 96 6.44 1.16 -25.33
CA LYS A 96 7.32 2.21 -24.75
C LYS A 96 6.53 3.42 -24.24
N TYR A 97 5.48 3.84 -24.94
CA TYR A 97 4.61 4.91 -24.46
C TYR A 97 3.88 4.50 -23.19
N PHE A 98 3.34 3.28 -23.14
CA PHE A 98 2.70 2.78 -21.92
C PHE A 98 3.68 2.71 -20.73
N VAL A 99 4.93 2.30 -20.95
CA VAL A 99 5.99 2.37 -19.92
C VAL A 99 6.22 3.80 -19.43
N LYS A 100 6.23 4.81 -20.32
CA LYS A 100 6.38 6.22 -19.91
C LYS A 100 5.20 6.68 -19.07
N VAL A 101 3.96 6.37 -19.50
CA VAL A 101 2.73 6.73 -18.79
C VAL A 101 2.69 6.11 -17.39
N LYS A 102 3.01 4.81 -17.26
CA LYS A 102 3.00 4.15 -15.95
C LYS A 102 4.06 4.72 -15.00
N PHE A 103 5.25 5.10 -15.50
CA PHE A 103 6.28 5.73 -14.66
C PHE A 103 5.89 7.14 -14.23
N HIS A 104 5.30 7.94 -15.12
CA HIS A 104 4.80 9.26 -14.78
C HIS A 104 3.74 9.17 -13.68
N THR A 105 2.74 8.31 -13.88
CA THR A 105 1.66 8.07 -12.92
C THR A 105 2.21 7.60 -11.56
N ALA A 106 3.14 6.63 -11.57
CA ALA A 106 3.76 6.14 -10.34
C ALA A 106 4.42 7.27 -9.54
N ARG A 107 5.18 8.15 -10.21
CA ARG A 107 5.87 9.26 -9.57
C ARG A 107 4.90 10.29 -8.99
N GLU A 108 3.82 10.60 -9.71
CA GLU A 108 2.79 11.52 -9.21
C GLU A 108 2.08 10.97 -7.97
N VAL A 109 1.72 9.68 -8.00
CA VAL A 109 1.09 9.01 -6.85
C VAL A 109 2.07 8.94 -5.66
N GLU A 110 3.34 8.66 -5.89
CA GLU A 110 4.37 8.64 -4.85
C GLU A 110 4.55 10.00 -4.18
N HIS A 111 4.66 11.07 -4.97
CA HIS A 111 4.72 12.44 -4.43
C HIS A 111 3.46 12.76 -3.61
N TYR A 112 2.28 12.40 -4.12
CA TYR A 112 1.04 12.65 -3.41
C TYR A 112 0.94 11.86 -2.10
N GLN A 113 1.34 10.58 -2.10
CA GLN A 113 1.45 9.77 -0.87
C GLN A 113 2.36 10.46 0.16
N HIS A 114 3.52 10.94 -0.26
CA HIS A 114 4.46 11.63 0.62
C HIS A 114 3.85 12.89 1.23
N ASP A 115 3.12 13.68 0.46
CA ASP A 115 2.43 14.89 0.95
C ASP A 115 1.36 14.56 1.98
N VAL A 116 0.55 13.52 1.74
CA VAL A 116 -0.48 13.06 2.68
C VAL A 116 0.14 12.51 3.96
N LEU A 117 1.20 11.72 3.87
CA LEU A 117 1.95 11.20 5.03
C LEU A 117 2.56 12.32 5.87
N ASN A 118 3.19 13.30 5.22
CA ASN A 118 3.73 14.47 5.94
C ASN A 118 2.63 15.24 6.66
N ARG A 119 1.44 15.35 6.06
CA ARG A 119 0.26 15.95 6.70
C ARG A 119 -0.20 15.15 7.92
N MET A 120 -0.22 13.82 7.84
CA MET A 120 -0.52 12.96 9.00
C MET A 120 0.47 13.19 10.14
N ILE A 121 1.77 13.26 9.85
CA ILE A 121 2.82 13.55 10.84
C ILE A 121 2.57 14.91 11.49
N ASN A 122 2.33 15.95 10.69
CA ASN A 122 2.09 17.30 11.19
C ASN A 122 0.83 17.38 12.07
N LYS A 123 -0.21 16.63 11.70
CA LYS A 123 -1.46 16.53 12.46
C LYS A 123 -1.40 15.52 13.62
N GLN A 124 -0.28 14.84 13.83
CA GLN A 124 -0.09 13.82 14.87
C GLN A 124 -1.11 12.67 14.79
N VAL A 125 -1.60 12.37 13.59
CA VAL A 125 -2.55 11.27 13.35
C VAL A 125 -1.81 9.95 13.45
N SER A 126 -2.34 9.04 14.27
CA SER A 126 -1.78 7.69 14.41
C SER A 126 -2.23 6.82 13.24
N LEU A 127 -1.35 5.98 12.70
CA LEU A 127 -1.69 4.98 11.68
C LEU A 127 -1.67 3.59 12.30
N ILE A 128 -2.81 2.89 12.29
CA ILE A 128 -2.93 1.54 12.82
C ILE A 128 -2.71 0.54 11.69
N ALA A 129 -1.66 -0.27 11.84
CA ALA A 129 -1.40 -1.39 10.95
C ALA A 129 -2.31 -2.57 11.28
N LEU A 130 -2.98 -3.08 10.25
CA LEU A 130 -3.95 -4.18 10.33
C LEU A 130 -3.60 -5.28 9.31
N PRO A 131 -2.43 -5.96 9.45
CA PRO A 131 -1.88 -6.84 8.42
C PRO A 131 -2.86 -7.88 7.87
N SER A 132 -3.49 -8.69 8.74
CA SER A 132 -4.43 -9.73 8.30
C SER A 132 -5.66 -9.17 7.60
N SER A 133 -6.16 -8.01 8.04
CA SER A 133 -7.31 -7.34 7.40
C SER A 133 -6.94 -6.83 6.01
N ASN A 134 -5.82 -6.12 5.91
CA ASN A 134 -5.29 -5.59 4.66
C ASN A 134 -5.08 -6.69 3.61
N ASN A 135 -4.43 -7.80 3.99
CA ASN A 135 -4.18 -8.90 3.05
C ASN A 135 -5.49 -9.58 2.60
N LYS A 136 -6.41 -9.86 3.53
CA LYS A 136 -7.64 -10.61 3.22
C LYS A 136 -8.70 -9.80 2.48
N LEU A 137 -8.76 -8.49 2.72
CA LEU A 137 -9.91 -7.66 2.32
C LEU A 137 -9.57 -6.67 1.21
N THR A 138 -8.31 -6.27 1.06
CA THR A 138 -7.91 -5.39 -0.06
C THR A 138 -7.71 -6.18 -1.34
N THR A 139 -7.35 -7.47 -1.27
CA THR A 139 -7.09 -8.39 -2.41
C THR A 139 -6.09 -7.89 -3.46
N SER A 140 -5.44 -6.75 -3.19
CA SER A 140 -4.50 -6.10 -4.10
C SER A 140 -3.07 -6.65 -3.97
N PHE A 141 -2.85 -7.58 -3.03
CA PHE A 141 -1.59 -8.24 -2.76
C PHE A 141 -1.82 -9.74 -2.61
N GLU A 142 -0.85 -10.54 -3.07
CA GLU A 142 -0.92 -12.01 -3.01
C GLU A 142 -0.52 -12.55 -1.64
N ASP A 143 0.40 -11.87 -0.95
CA ASP A 143 0.88 -12.25 0.37
C ASP A 143 1.19 -11.03 1.24
N TYR A 144 1.70 -11.28 2.45
CA TYR A 144 2.08 -10.22 3.40
C TYR A 144 3.39 -9.53 3.03
N LYS A 145 4.15 -10.02 2.04
CA LYS A 145 5.42 -9.38 1.66
C LYS A 145 5.12 -7.97 1.20
N ASP A 146 6.06 -7.09 1.48
CA ASP A 146 5.93 -5.66 1.19
C ASP A 146 4.87 -4.92 2.02
N HIS A 147 4.39 -5.48 3.15
CA HIS A 147 3.61 -4.68 4.10
C HIS A 147 4.44 -3.45 4.53
N PRO A 148 3.90 -2.22 4.39
CA PRO A 148 4.69 -0.98 4.48
C PRO A 148 5.05 -0.54 5.90
N PHE A 149 4.91 -1.43 6.89
CA PHE A 149 5.02 -1.07 8.31
C PHE A 149 6.40 -0.48 8.64
N SER A 150 7.47 -1.15 8.20
CA SER A 150 8.83 -0.67 8.41
C SER A 150 9.11 0.65 7.73
N TRP A 151 8.50 0.88 6.56
CA TRP A 151 8.65 2.14 5.85
C TRP A 151 7.93 3.28 6.58
N TRP A 152 6.70 3.04 7.05
CA TRP A 152 5.99 3.99 7.91
C TRP A 152 6.75 4.31 9.20
N GLU A 153 7.37 3.30 9.83
CA GLU A 153 8.20 3.49 11.02
C GLU A 153 9.40 4.38 10.73
N LYS A 154 10.13 4.10 9.64
CA LYS A 154 11.28 4.91 9.19
C LYS A 154 10.87 6.33 8.80
N LYS A 155 9.67 6.51 8.24
CA LYS A 155 9.11 7.83 7.88
C LYS A 155 8.77 8.67 9.12
N GLY A 156 8.63 8.04 10.29
CA GLY A 156 8.32 8.72 11.55
C GLY A 156 6.83 8.88 11.82
N LEU A 157 5.99 8.03 11.21
CA LEU A 157 4.57 7.98 11.57
C LEU A 157 4.39 7.48 13.00
N LYS A 158 3.36 7.99 13.68
CA LYS A 158 2.91 7.44 14.95
C LYS A 158 2.13 6.16 14.68
N LEU A 159 2.75 5.01 14.95
CA LEU A 159 2.17 3.72 14.59
C LEU A 159 1.43 3.06 15.75
N GLY A 160 0.40 2.30 15.40
CA GLY A 160 -0.21 1.28 16.23
C GLY A 160 -0.37 -0.02 15.45
N ILE A 161 -0.73 -1.09 16.15
CA ILE A 161 -0.94 -2.43 15.57
C ILE A 161 -2.28 -2.93 16.11
N GLY A 162 -3.10 -3.52 15.25
CA GLY A 162 -4.40 -4.05 15.62
C GLY A 162 -4.77 -5.28 14.81
N THR A 163 -5.89 -5.89 15.17
CA THR A 163 -6.40 -7.11 14.52
C THR A 163 -7.61 -6.85 13.62
N ASP A 164 -8.20 -5.65 13.65
CA ASP A 164 -9.53 -5.36 13.11
C ASP A 164 -10.54 -6.33 13.75
N ASN A 165 -11.06 -7.30 13.00
CA ASN A 165 -11.97 -8.32 13.51
C ASN A 165 -11.26 -9.67 13.64
N TYR A 166 -10.63 -9.91 14.79
CA TYR A 166 -9.84 -11.13 15.04
C TYR A 166 -10.61 -12.44 14.88
N VAL A 167 -11.93 -12.45 15.14
CA VAL A 167 -12.78 -13.63 14.97
C VAL A 167 -12.99 -13.92 13.49
N THR A 168 -13.44 -12.94 12.72
CA THR A 168 -13.70 -13.09 11.28
C THR A 168 -12.42 -13.34 10.50
N LEU A 169 -11.32 -12.71 10.91
CA LEU A 169 -10.02 -12.81 10.26
C LEU A 169 -9.20 -13.99 10.78
N ASN A 170 -9.71 -14.80 11.71
CA ASN A 170 -9.01 -15.95 12.29
C ASN A 170 -7.54 -15.62 12.62
N THR A 171 -7.35 -14.55 13.40
CA THR A 171 -6.04 -14.06 13.82
C THR A 171 -6.08 -13.66 15.29
N ASN A 172 -4.95 -13.23 15.84
CA ASN A 172 -4.86 -12.63 17.16
C ASN A 172 -3.69 -11.62 17.19
N TYR A 173 -3.59 -10.87 18.28
CA TYR A 173 -2.59 -9.81 18.38
C TYR A 173 -1.14 -10.31 18.21
N ILE A 174 -0.80 -11.46 18.78
CA ILE A 174 0.55 -12.05 18.64
C ILE A 174 0.82 -12.43 17.18
N GLN A 175 -0.19 -12.98 16.50
CA GLN A 175 -0.07 -13.31 15.08
C GLN A 175 0.16 -12.07 14.22
N GLU A 176 -0.51 -10.95 14.48
CA GLU A 176 -0.23 -9.68 13.77
C GLU A 176 1.21 -9.20 13.98
N LEU A 177 1.73 -9.30 15.21
CA LEU A 177 3.13 -8.97 15.50
C LEU A 177 4.09 -9.88 14.73
N LEU A 178 3.83 -11.19 14.69
CA LEU A 178 4.65 -12.13 13.94
C LEU A 178 4.60 -11.86 12.43
N ILE A 179 3.43 -11.56 11.87
CA ILE A 179 3.29 -11.18 10.46
C ILE A 179 4.19 -9.98 10.16
N LEU A 180 4.11 -8.92 10.96
CA LEU A 180 4.94 -7.72 10.77
C LEU A 180 6.43 -8.03 10.88
N LEU A 181 6.83 -8.80 11.90
CA LEU A 181 8.23 -9.17 12.11
C LEU A 181 8.80 -9.97 10.94
N PHE A 182 8.03 -10.91 10.39
CA PHE A 182 8.50 -11.78 9.30
C PHE A 182 8.35 -11.15 7.91
N THR A 183 7.50 -10.13 7.76
CA THR A 183 7.38 -9.40 6.50
C THR A 183 8.66 -8.64 6.14
N ASP A 184 9.38 -8.15 7.15
CA ASP A 184 10.65 -7.42 6.97
C ASP A 184 11.64 -7.82 8.07
N SER A 185 11.95 -9.11 8.15
CA SER A 185 12.81 -9.65 9.21
C SER A 185 14.24 -9.12 9.19
N GLU A 186 14.69 -8.60 8.05
CA GLU A 186 16.02 -8.02 7.89
C GLU A 186 16.10 -6.59 8.43
N ASN A 187 15.07 -5.76 8.19
CA ASN A 187 15.12 -4.35 8.58
C ASN A 187 14.26 -3.99 9.79
N LEU A 188 13.15 -4.71 10.03
CA LEU A 188 12.31 -4.49 11.20
C LEU A 188 12.90 -5.19 12.42
N LYS A 189 13.56 -4.40 13.27
CA LYS A 189 14.10 -4.91 14.53
C LYS A 189 12.96 -5.25 15.47
N ILE A 190 12.98 -6.44 16.07
CA ILE A 190 12.03 -6.83 17.14
C ILE A 190 11.89 -5.77 18.25
N THR A 191 13.00 -5.10 18.60
CA THR A 191 12.97 -3.99 19.57
C THR A 191 12.03 -2.85 19.15
N LYS A 192 12.00 -2.47 17.87
CA LYS A 192 11.10 -1.44 17.34
C LYS A 192 9.65 -1.89 17.36
N LEU A 193 9.40 -3.13 16.96
CA LEU A 193 8.06 -3.71 17.01
C LEU A 193 7.51 -3.71 18.45
N LEU A 194 8.33 -4.10 19.43
CA LEU A 194 7.96 -4.08 20.85
C LEU A 194 7.73 -2.67 21.38
N MET A 195 8.53 -1.69 20.96
CA MET A 195 8.31 -0.27 21.32
C MET A 195 6.94 0.20 20.84
N VAL A 196 6.55 -0.12 19.60
CA VAL A 196 5.23 0.23 19.07
C VAL A 196 4.12 -0.52 19.80
N ALA A 197 4.27 -1.83 20.01
CA ALA A 197 3.26 -2.66 20.64
C ALA A 197 2.98 -2.31 22.11
N THR A 198 4.00 -1.83 22.84
CA THR A 198 3.91 -1.56 24.30
C THR A 198 3.82 -0.07 24.64
N GLY A 199 4.13 0.82 23.68
CA GLY A 199 4.31 2.25 23.93
C GLY A 199 5.61 2.59 24.68
N GLU A 200 6.47 1.62 24.98
CA GLU A 200 7.74 1.85 25.64
C GLU A 200 8.72 2.58 24.70
N THR A 201 9.29 3.68 25.17
CA THR A 201 10.20 4.54 24.39
C THR A 201 11.67 4.30 24.70
N ARG A 202 11.99 3.63 25.81
CA ARG A 202 13.36 3.34 26.28
C ARG A 202 13.91 2.10 25.58
N ARG A 203 14.42 2.29 24.36
CA ARG A 203 15.07 1.20 23.59
C ARG A 203 16.14 0.41 24.38
N PRO A 204 17.03 1.03 25.19
CA PRO A 204 18.01 0.26 25.97
C PRO A 204 17.38 -0.70 26.97
N TYR A 205 16.24 -0.32 27.57
CA TYR A 205 15.51 -1.14 28.53
C TYR A 205 14.94 -2.40 27.85
N ILE A 206 14.25 -2.25 26.72
CA ILE A 206 13.74 -3.40 25.94
C ILE A 206 14.88 -4.31 25.50
N SER A 207 15.97 -3.75 24.98
CA SER A 207 17.15 -4.54 24.59
C SER A 207 17.70 -5.34 25.77
N GLN A 208 17.81 -4.72 26.95
CA GLN A 208 18.27 -5.41 28.16
C GLN A 208 17.33 -6.55 28.58
N LEU A 209 16.01 -6.36 28.49
CA LEU A 209 15.04 -7.42 28.78
C LEU A 209 15.22 -8.61 27.82
N LEU A 210 15.34 -8.35 26.52
CA LEU A 210 15.58 -9.40 25.52
C LEU A 210 16.90 -10.14 25.77
N TRP A 211 17.95 -9.43 26.17
CA TRP A 211 19.23 -10.05 26.54
C TRP A 211 19.10 -10.95 27.77
N LYS A 212 18.36 -10.52 28.80
CA LYS A 212 18.13 -11.33 30.01
C LYS A 212 17.34 -12.60 29.73
N MET A 213 16.38 -12.57 28.80
CA MET A 213 15.57 -13.73 28.43
C MET A 213 16.34 -14.77 27.59
N ARG A 214 17.52 -14.42 27.06
CA ARG A 214 18.40 -15.35 26.34
C ARG A 214 19.26 -16.18 27.30
N GLY A 215 19.51 -15.69 28.50
CA GLY A 215 20.29 -16.36 29.55
C GLY A 215 19.41 -17.18 30.48
#